data_AF-A0A929TE82-F1
#
_entry.id   AF-A0A929TE82-F1
#
_cell.length_a   1.000
_cell.length_b   1.000
_cell.length_c   1.000
_cell.angle_alpha   90.00
_cell.angle_beta   90.00
_cell.angle_gamma   90.00
#
_symmetry.space_group_name_H-M   'P 1'
#
loop_
_entity.id
_entity.type
_entity.pdbx_description
1 polymer ?
#
loop_
_entity_poly.entity_id
_entity_poly.type
_entity_poly.pdbx_seq_one_letter_code
_entity_poly.pdbx_strand_id
1 'polypeptide(L)'
;DKKTQVITPTQMGEMVYEAVALSMKPMLNPALTASWEKGLSGVAEGRITEDEYMKKLDDFVRRRTEFVKGSDYSQILFSRFEGIARNYKKAKETGVRPV
;
A
#
# COMPACT_ATOMS: atom_id res chain seq x y z
N ASP A 1 -2.54 -13.89 -27.50
CA ASP A 1 -3.35 -14.21 -26.30
C ASP A 1 -3.67 -12.98 -25.48
N LYS A 2 -4.95 -12.59 -25.36
CA LYS A 2 -5.37 -11.60 -24.35
C LYS A 2 -5.59 -12.37 -23.05
N LYS A 3 -4.71 -12.19 -22.05
CA LYS A 3 -4.98 -12.66 -20.69
C LYS A 3 -6.26 -11.97 -20.18
N THR A 4 -7.31 -12.74 -19.93
CA THR A 4 -8.63 -12.28 -19.47
C THR A 4 -8.84 -12.44 -17.97
N GLN A 5 -7.81 -12.86 -17.23
CA GLN A 5 -7.96 -13.15 -15.82
C GLN A 5 -8.17 -11.87 -15.01
N VAL A 6 -9.34 -11.77 -14.37
CA VAL A 6 -9.64 -10.73 -13.39
C VAL A 6 -9.02 -11.15 -12.06
N ILE A 7 -8.19 -10.27 -11.51
CA ILE A 7 -7.61 -10.43 -10.18
C ILE A 7 -8.38 -9.51 -9.24
N THR A 8 -8.96 -10.08 -8.19
CA THR A 8 -9.70 -9.33 -7.16
C THR A 8 -8.88 -9.33 -5.87
N PRO A 9 -8.77 -8.18 -5.18
CA PRO A 9 -8.16 -8.13 -3.86
C PRO A 9 -8.84 -9.08 -2.88
N THR A 10 -8.08 -9.51 -1.87
CA THR A 10 -8.66 -10.16 -0.70
C THR A 10 -9.09 -9.09 0.31
N GLN A 11 -9.95 -9.46 1.25
CA GLN A 11 -10.34 -8.60 2.36
C GLN A 11 -9.13 -7.97 3.08
N MET A 12 -8.09 -8.78 3.34
CA MET A 12 -6.85 -8.31 3.97
C MET A 12 -6.12 -7.29 3.09
N GLY A 13 -6.06 -7.53 1.77
CA GLY A 13 -5.44 -6.60 0.82
C GLY A 13 -6.13 -5.23 0.82
N GLU A 14 -7.47 -5.20 0.88
CA GLU A 14 -8.24 -3.95 1.00
C GLU A 14 -7.99 -3.25 2.35
N MET A 15 -7.92 -4.00 3.46
CA MET A 15 -7.60 -3.42 4.78
C MET A 15 -6.20 -2.80 4.83
N VAL A 16 -5.20 -3.47 4.23
CA VAL A 16 -3.84 -2.91 4.11
C VAL A 16 -3.85 -1.64 3.27
N TYR A 17 -4.59 -1.62 2.15
CA TYR A 17 -4.75 -0.42 1.35
C TYR A 17 -5.34 0.74 2.18
N GLU A 18 -6.39 0.50 2.96
CA GLU A 18 -7.00 1.53 3.81
C GLU A 18 -6.06 2.06 4.89
N ALA A 19 -5.29 1.17 5.53
CA ALA A 19 -4.26 1.55 6.49
C ALA A 19 -3.22 2.49 5.86
N VAL A 20 -2.72 2.13 4.67
CA VAL A 20 -1.75 2.95 3.94
C VAL A 20 -2.38 4.26 3.44
N ALA A 21 -3.61 4.22 2.93
CA ALA A 21 -4.31 5.39 2.41
C ALA A 21 -4.55 6.47 3.46
N LEU A 22 -4.77 6.07 4.71
CA LEU A 22 -4.96 6.99 5.84
C LEU A 22 -3.63 7.47 6.44
N SER A 23 -2.68 6.57 6.66
CA SER A 23 -1.46 6.87 7.41
C SER A 23 -0.31 7.39 6.54
N MET A 24 -0.24 6.94 5.28
CA MET A 24 0.92 7.13 4.41
C MET A 24 0.52 7.18 2.92
N LYS A 25 -0.52 7.94 2.60
CA LYS A 25 -1.08 8.08 1.24
C LYS A 25 -0.05 8.23 0.11
N PRO A 26 1.07 8.98 0.28
CA PRO A 26 2.09 9.07 -0.77
C PRO A 26 2.65 7.73 -1.26
N MET A 27 2.66 6.67 -0.44
CA MET A 27 3.11 5.34 -0.85
C MET A 27 2.22 4.69 -1.91
N LEU A 28 0.98 5.15 -2.05
CA LEU A 28 0.04 4.66 -3.08
C LEU A 28 0.18 5.43 -4.40
N ASN A 29 1.06 6.45 -4.46
CA ASN A 29 1.29 7.20 -5.69
C ASN A 29 2.37 6.51 -6.55
N PRO A 30 2.03 5.98 -7.74
CA PRO A 30 3.02 5.33 -8.60
C PRO A 30 4.14 6.27 -9.06
N ALA A 31 3.91 7.58 -9.11
CA ALA A 31 4.96 8.55 -9.43
C ALA A 31 6.06 8.58 -8.36
N LEU A 32 5.72 8.29 -7.10
CA LEU A 32 6.72 8.22 -6.03
C LEU A 32 7.65 7.02 -6.25
N THR A 33 7.10 5.83 -6.53
CA THR A 33 7.94 4.66 -6.86
C THR A 33 8.80 4.91 -8.10
N ALA A 34 8.25 5.54 -9.14
CA ALA A 34 9.02 5.91 -10.32
C ALA A 34 10.16 6.90 -9.99
N SER A 35 9.93 7.82 -9.06
CA SER A 35 10.97 8.75 -8.61
C SER A 35 12.10 8.05 -7.86
N TRP A 36 11.81 6.99 -7.09
CA TRP A 36 12.81 6.16 -6.43
C TRP A 36 13.66 5.40 -7.45
N GLU A 37 13.01 4.72 -8.40
CA GLU A 37 13.71 4.00 -9.47
C GLU A 37 14.61 4.93 -10.29
N LYS A 38 14.09 6.12 -10.66
CA LYS A 38 14.89 7.14 -11.36
C LYS A 38 16.08 7.62 -10.52
N GLY A 39 15.90 7.76 -9.21
CA GLY A 39 16.98 8.11 -8.29
C GLY A 39 18.07 7.04 -8.25
N LEU A 40 17.69 5.77 -8.15
CA LEU A 40 18.62 4.63 -8.17
C LEU A 40 19.39 4.54 -9.48
N SER A 41 18.71 4.70 -10.62
CA SER A 41 19.38 4.81 -11.92
C SER A 41 20.35 5.99 -11.98
N GLY A 42 19.97 7.15 -11.42
CA GLY A 42 20.83 8.31 -11.31
C GLY A 42 22.10 8.05 -10.48
N VAL A 43 22.00 7.29 -9.39
CA VAL A 43 23.15 6.85 -8.58
C VAL A 43 24.05 5.90 -9.38
N ALA A 44 23.46 4.88 -10.01
CA ALA A 44 24.20 3.90 -10.80
C ALA A 44 24.97 4.52 -11.97
N GLU A 45 24.41 5.57 -12.58
CA GLU A 45 25.03 6.30 -13.68
C GLU A 45 25.97 7.44 -13.23
N GLY A 46 26.14 7.65 -11.92
CA GLY A 46 26.97 8.73 -11.36
C GLY A 46 26.40 10.14 -11.55
N ARG A 47 25.11 10.27 -11.92
CA ARG A 47 24.41 11.56 -12.07
C ARG A 47 23.89 12.12 -10.74
N ILE A 48 23.75 11.27 -9.72
CA ILE A 48 23.35 11.62 -8.35
C ILE A 48 24.34 10.91 -7.41
N THR A 49 24.77 11.56 -6.34
CA THR A 49 25.59 10.88 -5.33
C THR A 49 24.74 9.97 -4.45
N GLU A 50 25.31 8.87 -3.97
CA GLU A 50 24.65 8.00 -3.00
C GLU A 50 24.18 8.77 -1.77
N ASP A 51 25.03 9.65 -1.22
CA ASP A 51 24.70 10.49 -0.06
C ASP A 51 23.48 11.38 -0.30
N GLU A 52 23.37 12.01 -1.48
CA GLU A 52 22.22 12.84 -1.81
C GLU A 52 20.92 12.02 -1.87
N TYR A 53 21.00 10.83 -2.47
CA TYR A 53 19.86 9.91 -2.55
C TYR A 53 19.45 9.42 -1.16
N MET A 54 20.39 8.93 -0.36
CA MET A 54 20.13 8.39 0.98
C MET A 54 19.59 9.45 1.92
N LYS A 55 20.10 10.68 1.87
CA LYS A 55 19.53 11.79 2.66
C LYS A 55 18.06 12.03 2.34
N LYS A 56 17.67 12.01 1.04
CA LYS A 56 16.28 12.16 0.62
C LYS A 56 15.42 10.98 1.03
N LEU A 57 15.96 9.75 0.97
CA LEU A 57 15.32 8.52 1.43
C LEU A 57 15.02 8.56 2.92
N ASP A 58 16.03 8.83 3.74
CA ASP A 58 15.90 8.86 5.18
C ASP A 58 14.95 9.97 5.63
N ASP A 59 15.06 11.17 5.05
CA ASP A 59 14.14 12.26 5.34
C ASP A 59 12.71 11.95 4.90
N PHE A 60 12.53 11.17 3.83
CA PHE A 60 11.21 10.71 3.43
C PHE A 60 10.64 9.78 4.48
N VAL A 61 11.33 8.68 4.77
CA VAL A 61 10.90 7.62 5.70
C VAL A 61 10.63 8.20 7.08
N ARG A 62 11.61 8.90 7.66
CA ARG A 62 11.52 9.50 9.01
C ARG A 62 10.29 10.39 9.17
N ARG A 63 10.05 11.32 8.24
CA ARG A 63 8.90 12.24 8.34
C ARG A 63 7.57 11.51 8.33
N ARG A 64 7.43 10.45 7.53
CA ARG A 64 6.16 9.69 7.46
C ARG A 64 5.99 8.83 8.69
N THR A 65 7.06 8.17 9.15
CA THR A 65 7.03 7.39 10.39
C THR A 65 6.64 8.25 11.59
N GLU A 66 7.23 9.44 11.77
CA GLU A 66 6.87 10.33 12.87
C GLU A 66 5.43 10.85 12.75
N PHE A 67 4.97 11.15 11.55
CA PHE A 67 3.57 11.55 11.33
C PHE A 67 2.58 10.45 11.75
N VAL A 68 2.85 9.19 11.39
CA VAL A 68 2.01 8.05 11.79
C VAL A 68 2.05 7.83 13.30
N LYS A 69 3.23 7.90 13.92
CA LYS A 69 3.38 7.76 15.39
C LYS A 69 2.59 8.82 16.16
N GLY A 70 2.50 10.04 15.62
CA GLY A 70 1.77 11.15 16.23
C GLY A 70 0.27 11.18 15.95
N SER A 71 -0.26 10.25 15.15
CA SER A 71 -1.66 10.24 14.71
C SER A 71 -2.41 9.04 15.29
N ASP A 72 -3.68 9.26 15.67
CA ASP A 72 -4.61 8.16 16.01
C ASP A 72 -5.60 7.94 14.88
N TYR A 73 -5.45 6.81 14.18
CA TYR A 73 -6.34 6.42 13.09
C TYR A 73 -7.34 5.33 13.50
N SER A 74 -7.32 4.88 14.76
CA SER A 74 -8.00 3.64 15.20
C SER A 74 -9.50 3.65 14.90
N GLN A 75 -10.18 4.74 15.25
CA GLN A 75 -11.63 4.89 15.02
C GLN A 75 -11.99 4.89 13.53
N ILE A 76 -11.22 5.63 12.72
CA ILE A 76 -11.46 5.74 11.29
C ILE A 76 -11.19 4.38 10.61
N LEU A 77 -10.07 3.74 10.95
CA LEU A 77 -9.71 2.43 10.41
C LEU A 77 -10.74 1.36 10.77
N PHE A 78 -11.20 1.34 12.02
CA PHE A 78 -12.25 0.41 12.44
C PHE A 78 -13.50 0.55 11.58
N SER A 79 -14.00 1.78 11.39
CA SER A 79 -15.16 2.04 10.53
C SER A 79 -14.95 1.60 9.08
N ARG A 80 -13.76 1.87 8.51
CA ARG A 80 -13.43 1.42 7.14
C ARG A 80 -13.35 -0.10 7.03
N PHE A 81 -12.74 -0.76 8.01
CA PHE A 81 -12.62 -2.21 8.06
C PHE A 81 -13.98 -2.89 8.22
N GLU A 82 -14.89 -2.33 9.03
CA GLU A 82 -16.26 -2.82 9.11
C GLU A 82 -17.01 -2.68 7.78
N GLY A 83 -16.79 -1.56 7.07
CA GLY A 83 -17.32 -1.33 5.73
C GLY A 83 -16.85 -2.40 4.74
N ILE A 84 -15.53 -2.62 4.66
CA ILE A 84 -14.92 -3.67 3.83
C ILE A 84 -15.48 -5.03 4.21
N ALA A 85 -15.55 -5.35 5.51
CA ALA A 85 -15.96 -6.68 5.95
C ALA A 85 -17.36 -7.08 5.50
N ARG A 86 -18.28 -6.13 5.26
CA ARG A 86 -19.62 -6.41 4.73
C ARG A 86 -19.56 -7.07 3.34
N ASN A 87 -18.58 -6.70 2.51
CA ASN A 87 -18.40 -7.27 1.17
C ASN A 87 -17.92 -8.74 1.21
N TYR A 88 -17.48 -9.21 2.38
CA TYR A 88 -16.89 -10.54 2.60
C TYR A 88 -17.68 -11.41 3.60
N LYS A 89 -18.85 -10.97 4.09
CA LYS A 89 -19.71 -11.78 4.98
C LYS A 89 -20.37 -12.94 4.21
N LYS A 90 -19.65 -14.08 4.19
CA LYS A 90 -20.00 -15.47 3.80
C LYS A 90 -21.09 -15.69 2.74
N ALA A 91 -20.67 -16.25 1.60
CA ALA A 91 -21.33 -17.45 1.10
C ALA A 91 -21.26 -18.53 2.20
N LYS A 92 -22.33 -18.68 3.00
CA LYS A 92 -22.49 -19.86 3.84
C LYS A 92 -22.86 -21.03 2.92
N GLU A 93 -21.95 -21.99 2.82
CA GLU A 93 -22.22 -23.42 2.59
C GLU A 93 -23.34 -23.76 1.59
N THR A 94 -23.02 -23.83 0.29
CA THR A 94 -23.66 -24.84 -0.56
C THR A 94 -22.80 -26.09 -0.55
N GLY A 95 -23.05 -26.93 0.45
CA GLY A 95 -22.54 -28.29 0.47
C GLY A 95 -23.10 -29.06 -0.72
N VAL A 96 -22.27 -29.28 -1.73
CA VAL A 96 -22.44 -30.39 -2.67
C VAL A 96 -21.06 -30.99 -2.91
N ARG A 97 -20.85 -32.18 -2.36
CA ARG A 97 -19.92 -33.15 -2.95
C ARG A 97 -20.73 -33.92 -3.99
N PRO A 98 -20.35 -33.94 -5.28
CA PRO A 98 -20.75 -35.02 -6.16
C PRO A 98 -19.51 -35.78 -6.66
N VAL A 99 -19.50 -37.06 -6.28
CA VAL A 99 -18.83 -38.25 -6.83
C VAL A 99 -17.37 -38.18 -7.25
#